data_AF-A0A160FTT7-F1
#
_entry.id   AF-A0A160FTT7-F1
#
_cell.length_a   1.000
_cell.length_b   1.000
_cell.length_c   1.000
_cell.angle_alpha   90.00
_cell.angle_beta   90.00
_cell.angle_gamma   90.00
#
_symmetry.space_group_name_H-M   'P 1'
#
loop_
_entity.id
_entity.type
_entity.pdbx_description
1 polymer ?
#
loop_
_entity_poly.entity_id
_entity_poly.type
_entity_poly.pdbx_seq_one_letter_code
_entity_poly.pdbx_strand_id
1 'polypeptide(L)'
;MPLGPDWEDVQRFVASFVGDSTIDLRNRAMIMLLVVYGLRRGEVVRLRLEDIDWRGEILHVNRPKQRCTQQYPLVATVGNAILRYLKEARPRSAHRELFLSVEAPIRPLSPGCVSGIVRSRLATLGIDIPRRGAHCLRHANARHLLDAGFALKEIGDHLGHRSASSTRTYAKVDLTGLRRVAEIDLGSLL
;
A
#
# COMPACT_ATOMS: atom_id res chain seq x y z
N MET A 1 12.89 17.44 3.66
CA MET A 1 12.35 16.09 3.33
C MET A 1 12.01 16.12 1.84
N PRO A 2 12.40 15.15 0.98
CA PRO A 2 12.00 15.23 -0.43
C PRO A 2 10.48 15.15 -0.52
N LEU A 3 9.89 16.08 -1.29
CA LEU A 3 8.46 16.31 -1.40
C LEU A 3 7.77 15.11 -2.08
N GLY A 4 6.77 14.54 -1.43
CA GLY A 4 5.75 13.71 -2.08
C GLY A 4 4.66 14.60 -2.69
N PRO A 5 3.72 14.03 -3.46
CA PRO A 5 2.51 14.76 -3.84
C PRO A 5 1.73 15.19 -2.58
N ASP A 6 0.96 16.27 -2.68
CA ASP A 6 -0.01 16.59 -1.63
C ASP A 6 -1.14 15.54 -1.59
N TRP A 7 -2.00 15.63 -0.56
CA TRP A 7 -3.00 14.59 -0.34
C TRP A 7 -4.14 14.62 -1.38
N GLU A 8 -4.45 15.79 -1.93
CA GLU A 8 -5.45 15.93 -3.00
C GLU A 8 -4.97 15.25 -4.29
N ASP A 9 -3.69 15.43 -4.63
CA ASP A 9 -3.03 14.72 -5.72
C ASP A 9 -2.96 13.20 -5.47
N VAL A 10 -2.77 12.77 -4.22
CA VAL A 10 -2.85 11.34 -3.86
C VAL A 10 -4.26 10.79 -4.08
N GLN A 11 -5.29 11.54 -3.67
CA GLN A 11 -6.69 11.17 -3.89
C GLN A 11 -6.99 11.03 -5.39
N ARG A 12 -6.63 12.03 -6.21
CA ARG A 12 -6.73 11.96 -7.67
C ARG A 12 -5.96 10.77 -8.25
N PHE A 13 -4.76 10.52 -7.73
CA PHE A 13 -3.92 9.40 -8.15
C PHE A 13 -4.60 8.06 -7.88
N VAL A 14 -5.16 7.84 -6.69
CA VAL A 14 -5.91 6.61 -6.37
C VAL A 14 -7.17 6.48 -7.24
N ALA A 15 -7.93 7.58 -7.40
CA ALA A 15 -9.14 7.63 -8.22
C ALA A 15 -8.88 7.33 -9.71
N SER A 16 -7.66 7.52 -10.20
CA SER A 16 -7.31 7.21 -11.59
C SER A 16 -7.25 5.71 -11.92
N PHE A 17 -7.28 4.82 -10.91
CA PHE A 17 -7.28 3.37 -11.08
C PHE A 17 -8.72 2.82 -11.02
N VAL A 18 -9.60 3.30 -11.90
CA VAL A 18 -11.05 2.95 -11.95
C VAL A 18 -11.41 1.90 -13.01
N GLY A 19 -10.46 1.45 -13.82
CA GLY A 19 -10.74 0.44 -14.84
C GLY A 19 -11.01 -0.95 -14.26
N ASP A 20 -11.76 -1.74 -15.03
CA ASP A 20 -12.07 -3.15 -14.73
C ASP A 20 -11.11 -4.13 -15.43
N SER A 21 -10.06 -3.60 -16.07
CA SER A 21 -9.04 -4.45 -16.66
C SER A 21 -8.27 -5.21 -15.59
N THR A 22 -7.73 -6.38 -15.93
CA THR A 22 -6.91 -7.18 -15.01
C THR A 22 -5.70 -6.41 -14.47
N ILE A 23 -5.14 -5.51 -15.29
CA ILE A 23 -4.04 -4.62 -14.90
C ILE A 23 -4.52 -3.57 -13.91
N ASP A 24 -5.67 -2.94 -14.14
CA ASP A 24 -6.20 -1.88 -13.28
C ASP A 24 -6.58 -2.42 -11.89
N LEU A 25 -7.26 -3.58 -11.84
CA LEU A 25 -7.61 -4.23 -10.57
C LEU A 25 -6.37 -4.56 -9.74
N ARG A 26 -5.35 -5.14 -10.38
CA ARG A 26 -4.07 -5.43 -9.73
C ARG A 26 -3.38 -4.16 -9.24
N ASN A 27 -3.29 -3.15 -10.10
CA ASN A 27 -2.60 -1.91 -9.80
C ASN A 27 -3.32 -1.15 -8.68
N ARG A 28 -4.65 -1.08 -8.69
CA ARG A 28 -5.46 -0.46 -7.61
C ARG A 28 -5.14 -1.09 -6.27
N ALA A 29 -5.17 -2.41 -6.16
CA ALA A 29 -4.83 -3.12 -4.93
C ALA A 29 -3.40 -2.83 -4.44
N MET A 30 -2.42 -2.79 -5.36
CA MET A 30 -1.04 -2.45 -5.02
C MET A 30 -0.88 -1.00 -4.54
N ILE A 31 -1.56 -0.05 -5.19
CA ILE A 31 -1.51 1.37 -4.84
C ILE A 31 -2.17 1.63 -3.49
N MET A 32 -3.32 1.02 -3.21
CA MET A 32 -4.00 1.13 -1.92
C MET A 32 -3.07 0.73 -0.77
N LEU A 33 -2.29 -0.36 -0.93
CA LEU A 33 -1.30 -0.77 0.07
C LEU A 33 -0.18 0.27 0.28
N LEU A 34 0.27 0.95 -0.77
CA LEU A 34 1.31 1.99 -0.66
C LEU A 34 0.78 3.25 0.01
N VAL A 35 -0.44 3.66 -0.32
CA VAL A 35 -1.03 4.93 0.14
C VAL A 35 -1.54 4.82 1.57
N VAL A 36 -2.23 3.72 1.90
CA VAL A 36 -2.87 3.55 3.21
C VAL A 36 -1.86 3.18 4.30
N TYR A 37 -0.98 2.20 4.03
CA TYR A 37 -0.03 1.69 5.02
C TYR A 37 1.40 2.21 4.84
N GLY A 38 1.63 3.06 3.84
CA GLY A 38 2.96 3.58 3.53
C GLY A 38 3.97 2.49 3.15
N LEU A 39 3.56 1.30 2.69
CA LEU A 39 4.47 0.17 2.50
C LEU A 39 5.58 0.50 1.49
N ARG A 40 6.75 -0.11 1.64
CA ARG A 40 7.79 -0.05 0.62
C ARG A 40 7.36 -0.90 -0.57
N ARG A 41 7.72 -0.48 -1.80
CA ARG A 41 7.50 -1.28 -3.02
C ARG A 41 7.93 -2.75 -2.91
N GLY A 42 9.04 -3.00 -2.21
CA GLY A 42 9.55 -4.34 -1.98
C GLY A 42 8.73 -5.15 -0.98
N GLU A 43 8.07 -4.49 -0.03
CA GLU A 43 7.13 -5.15 0.90
C GLU A 43 5.87 -5.54 0.14
N VAL A 44 5.31 -4.64 -0.68
CA VAL A 44 4.12 -4.91 -1.51
C VAL A 44 4.31 -6.13 -2.41
N VAL A 45 5.39 -6.21 -3.20
CA VAL A 45 5.58 -7.34 -4.13
C VAL A 45 5.94 -8.66 -3.44
N ARG A 46 6.34 -8.63 -2.17
CA ARG A 46 6.67 -9.83 -1.39
C ARG A 46 5.49 -10.33 -0.55
N LEU A 47 4.40 -9.57 -0.46
CA LEU A 47 3.19 -10.04 0.21
C LEU A 47 2.72 -11.35 -0.42
N ARG A 48 2.33 -12.29 0.43
CA ARG A 48 1.79 -13.59 0.04
C ARG A 48 0.33 -13.70 0.41
N LEU A 49 -0.36 -14.68 -0.18
CA LEU A 49 -1.77 -14.94 0.10
C LEU A 49 -2.03 -15.24 1.59
N GLU A 50 -1.09 -15.93 2.25
CA GLU A 50 -1.15 -16.26 3.69
C GLU A 50 -0.87 -15.06 4.61
N ASP A 51 -0.36 -13.95 4.09
CA ASP A 51 -0.11 -12.75 4.89
C ASP A 51 -1.42 -11.98 5.21
N ILE A 52 -2.53 -12.34 4.57
CA ILE A 52 -3.83 -11.72 4.80
C ILE A 52 -4.71 -12.66 5.64
N ASP A 53 -4.94 -12.27 6.90
CA ASP A 53 -5.93 -12.91 7.75
C ASP A 53 -7.29 -12.23 7.56
N TRP A 54 -8.11 -12.82 6.71
CA TRP A 54 -9.46 -12.32 6.41
C TRP A 54 -10.42 -12.42 7.59
N ARG A 55 -10.22 -13.39 8.50
CA ARG A 55 -11.12 -13.59 9.65
C ARG A 55 -10.77 -12.64 10.79
N GLY A 56 -9.47 -12.45 11.02
CA GLY A 56 -8.95 -11.50 12.00
C GLY A 56 -8.91 -10.06 11.50
N GLU A 57 -9.16 -9.81 10.22
CA GLU A 57 -8.99 -8.51 9.56
C GLU A 57 -7.57 -7.95 9.76
N ILE A 58 -6.54 -8.78 9.55
CA ILE A 58 -5.13 -8.40 9.77
C ILE A 58 -4.32 -8.62 8.50
N LEU A 59 -3.54 -7.59 8.14
CA LEU A 59 -2.47 -7.67 7.15
C LEU A 59 -1.12 -7.84 7.85
N HIS A 60 -0.42 -8.93 7.53
CA HIS A 60 0.92 -9.21 8.01
C HIS A 60 1.97 -8.73 6.99
N VAL A 61 2.92 -7.91 7.44
CA VAL A 61 4.02 -7.43 6.59
C VAL A 61 5.34 -7.95 7.14
N ASN A 62 5.88 -8.95 6.46
CA ASN A 62 7.16 -9.55 6.80
C ASN A 62 8.34 -8.63 6.41
N ARG A 63 9.22 -8.34 7.38
CA ARG A 63 10.41 -7.49 7.20
C ARG A 63 11.66 -8.28 7.58
N PRO A 64 12.20 -9.12 6.66
CA PRO A 64 13.30 -10.04 6.98
C PRO A 64 14.57 -9.35 7.48
N LYS A 65 14.93 -8.21 6.88
CA LYS A 65 16.08 -7.39 7.32
C LYS A 65 15.95 -6.92 8.76
N GLN A 66 14.71 -6.77 9.22
CA GLN A 66 14.37 -6.33 10.56
C GLN A 66 14.08 -7.50 11.51
N ARG A 67 14.05 -8.74 10.99
CA ARG A 67 13.65 -9.97 11.71
C ARG A 67 12.34 -9.80 12.47
N CYS A 68 11.38 -9.10 11.87
CA CYS A 68 10.07 -8.88 12.46
C CYS A 68 8.97 -8.98 11.40
N THR A 69 7.77 -9.27 11.89
CA THR A 69 6.52 -9.17 11.14
C THR A 69 5.70 -8.08 11.80
N GLN A 70 5.29 -7.10 11.00
CA GLN A 70 4.44 -6.02 11.47
C GLN A 70 3.01 -6.30 11.06
N GLN A 71 2.08 -6.14 12.00
CA GLN A 71 0.66 -6.32 11.76
C GLN A 71 -0.03 -4.97 11.56
N TYR A 72 -0.92 -4.90 10.58
CA TYR A 72 -1.79 -3.76 10.32
C TYR A 72 -3.25 -4.24 10.33
N PRO A 73 -4.21 -3.41 10.77
CA PRO A 73 -5.60 -3.68 10.45
C PRO A 73 -5.79 -3.75 8.94
N LEU A 74 -6.53 -4.74 8.46
CA LEU A 74 -6.99 -4.79 7.09
C LEU A 74 -8.18 -3.83 6.95
N VAL A 75 -7.91 -2.60 6.55
CA VAL A 75 -8.95 -1.62 6.23
C VAL A 75 -9.84 -2.18 5.11
N ALA A 76 -11.16 -2.07 5.28
CA ALA A 76 -12.16 -2.67 4.38
C ALA A 76 -11.96 -2.26 2.91
N THR A 77 -11.63 -0.99 2.66
CA THR A 77 -11.36 -0.46 1.32
C THR A 77 -10.18 -1.15 0.63
N VAL A 78 -9.09 -1.39 1.37
CA VAL A 78 -7.91 -2.12 0.87
C VAL A 78 -8.22 -3.60 0.71
N GLY A 79 -8.91 -4.19 1.69
CA GLY A 79 -9.36 -5.58 1.65
C GLY A 79 -10.23 -5.87 0.43
N ASN A 80 -11.19 -4.99 0.13
CA ASN A 80 -12.07 -5.09 -1.04
C ASN A 80 -11.29 -5.00 -2.35
N ALA A 81 -10.35 -4.05 -2.46
CA ALA A 81 -9.51 -3.93 -3.66
C ALA A 81 -8.67 -5.20 -3.89
N ILE A 82 -8.09 -5.76 -2.83
CA ILE A 82 -7.34 -7.03 -2.89
C ILE A 82 -8.27 -8.17 -3.28
N LEU A 83 -9.43 -8.29 -2.63
CA LEU A 83 -10.40 -9.36 -2.88
C LEU A 83 -10.89 -9.35 -4.33
N ARG A 84 -11.18 -8.15 -4.85
CA ARG A 84 -11.60 -7.96 -6.24
C ARG A 84 -10.53 -8.44 -7.22
N TYR A 85 -9.27 -8.01 -7.03
CA TYR A 85 -8.15 -8.52 -7.81
C TYR A 85 -8.01 -10.05 -7.70
N LEU A 86 -8.11 -10.63 -6.51
CA LEU A 86 -8.01 -12.08 -6.31
C LEU A 86 -9.08 -12.87 -7.05
N LYS A 87 -10.32 -12.35 -7.10
CA LYS A 87 -11.47 -13.02 -7.73
C LYS A 87 -11.51 -12.84 -9.24
N GLU A 88 -11.20 -11.64 -9.73
CA GLU A 88 -11.50 -11.23 -11.11
C GLU A 88 -10.25 -11.18 -12.01
N ALA A 89 -9.06 -10.98 -11.45
CA ALA A 89 -7.88 -10.62 -12.24
C ALA A 89 -6.61 -11.43 -11.96
N ARG A 90 -6.44 -12.00 -10.77
CA ARG A 90 -5.23 -12.74 -10.42
C ARG A 90 -5.16 -14.04 -11.23
N PRO A 91 -4.12 -14.24 -12.06
CA PRO A 91 -3.97 -15.47 -12.83
C PRO A 91 -3.85 -16.71 -11.92
N ARG A 92 -4.39 -17.84 -12.38
CA ARG A 92 -4.16 -19.14 -11.71
C ARG A 92 -2.68 -19.49 -11.81
N SER A 93 -2.05 -19.75 -10.67
CA SER A 93 -0.61 -20.01 -10.59
C SER A 93 -0.26 -20.73 -9.28
N ALA A 94 0.86 -21.47 -9.29
CA ALA A 94 1.46 -22.04 -8.09
C ALA A 94 2.16 -20.99 -7.21
N HIS A 95 2.43 -19.79 -7.73
CA HIS A 95 3.03 -18.70 -6.97
C HIS A 95 2.12 -18.28 -5.80
N ARG A 96 2.72 -18.10 -4.62
CA ARG A 96 2.04 -17.67 -3.39
C ARG A 96 2.08 -16.16 -3.21
N GLU A 97 2.92 -15.46 -3.95
CA GLU A 97 2.96 -14.00 -3.98
C GLU A 97 1.61 -13.45 -4.45
N LEU A 98 1.16 -12.40 -3.78
CA LEU A 98 -0.13 -11.79 -4.01
C LEU A 98 -0.21 -11.24 -5.44
N PHE A 99 0.79 -10.45 -5.85
CA PHE A 99 0.81 -9.75 -7.13
C PHE A 99 1.68 -10.43 -8.18
N LEU A 100 1.06 -10.79 -9.30
CA LEU A 100 1.70 -11.49 -10.42
C LEU A 100 1.67 -10.65 -11.70
N SER A 101 2.50 -11.01 -12.68
CA SER A 101 2.32 -10.56 -14.05
C SER A 101 0.97 -11.02 -14.59
N VAL A 102 0.33 -10.18 -15.40
CA VAL A 102 -0.95 -10.49 -16.06
C VAL A 102 -0.71 -11.38 -17.28
N GLU A 103 0.41 -11.17 -17.97
CA GLU A 103 0.79 -11.91 -19.16
C GLU A 103 1.85 -12.98 -18.87
N ALA A 104 1.87 -14.01 -19.72
CA ALA A 104 2.83 -15.10 -19.65
C ALA A 104 4.27 -14.63 -19.97
N PRO A 105 5.30 -15.21 -19.33
CA PRO A 105 5.21 -16.18 -18.24
C PRO A 105 4.69 -15.54 -16.95
N ILE A 106 3.73 -16.21 -16.29
CA ILE A 106 3.14 -15.75 -15.03
C ILE A 106 4.20 -15.85 -13.92
N ARG A 107 4.59 -14.70 -13.37
CA ARG A 107 5.65 -14.59 -12.35
C ARG A 107 5.33 -13.52 -11.31
N PRO A 108 5.91 -13.61 -10.10
CA PRO A 108 5.84 -12.51 -9.13
C PRO A 108 6.40 -11.21 -9.69
N LEU A 109 5.76 -10.09 -9.35
CA LEU A 109 6.22 -8.78 -9.80
C LEU A 109 7.54 -8.37 -9.15
N SER A 110 8.38 -7.65 -9.91
CA SER A 110 9.58 -7.04 -9.36
C SER A 110 9.25 -5.70 -8.68
N PRO A 111 10.04 -5.25 -7.68
CA PRO A 111 9.84 -3.94 -7.06
C PRO A 111 9.90 -2.77 -8.04
N GLY A 112 10.66 -2.91 -9.14
CA GLY A 112 10.79 -1.90 -10.19
C GLY A 112 9.47 -1.65 -10.92
N CYS A 113 8.67 -2.70 -11.14
CA CYS A 113 7.35 -2.61 -11.79
C CYS A 113 6.43 -1.65 -11.03
N VAL A 114 6.39 -1.75 -9.69
CA VAL A 114 5.59 -0.86 -8.84
C VAL A 114 5.97 0.60 -9.03
N SER A 115 7.28 0.90 -9.05
CA SER A 115 7.76 2.26 -9.28
C SER A 115 7.43 2.77 -10.68
N GLY A 116 7.46 1.89 -11.69
CA GLY A 116 7.04 2.22 -13.06
C GLY A 116 5.57 2.59 -13.15
N ILE A 117 4.68 1.80 -12.52
CA ILE A 117 3.24 2.07 -12.45
C ILE A 117 2.99 3.45 -11.83
N VAL A 118 3.59 3.72 -10.67
CA VAL A 118 3.44 5.01 -9.98
C VAL A 118 3.95 6.16 -10.86
N ARG A 119 5.15 6.03 -11.45
CA ARG A 119 5.74 7.05 -12.31
C ARG A 119 4.84 7.37 -13.51
N SER A 120 4.41 6.34 -14.22
CA SER A 120 3.59 6.48 -15.42
C SER A 120 2.27 7.16 -15.08
N ARG A 121 1.59 6.74 -14.01
CA ARG A 121 0.31 7.32 -13.66
C ARG A 121 0.41 8.76 -13.15
N LEU A 122 1.44 9.10 -12.35
CA LEU A 122 1.70 10.50 -11.98
C LEU A 122 1.91 11.38 -13.21
N ALA A 123 2.67 10.89 -14.20
CA ALA A 123 2.89 11.62 -15.45
C ALA A 123 1.60 11.82 -16.25
N THR A 124 0.74 10.79 -16.36
CA THR A 124 -0.57 10.90 -17.03
C THR A 124 -1.48 11.93 -16.37
N LEU A 125 -1.39 12.08 -15.06
CA LEU A 125 -2.20 13.05 -14.29
C LEU A 125 -1.61 14.46 -14.26
N GLY A 126 -0.43 14.67 -14.86
CA GLY A 126 0.26 15.96 -14.81
C GLY A 126 0.85 16.31 -13.44
N ILE A 127 1.00 15.33 -12.54
CA ILE A 127 1.54 15.56 -11.20
C ILE A 127 3.07 15.59 -11.27
N ASP A 128 3.63 16.79 -11.30
CA ASP A 128 5.07 17.02 -11.37
C ASP A 128 5.70 17.12 -9.98
N ILE A 129 6.45 16.09 -9.60
CA ILE A 129 7.23 16.06 -8.37
C ILE A 129 8.67 15.58 -8.63
N PRO A 130 9.66 16.01 -7.82
CA PRO A 130 11.07 15.65 -8.03
C PRO A 130 11.36 14.13 -7.98
N ARG A 131 10.53 13.35 -7.27
CA ARG A 131 10.69 11.89 -7.15
C ARG A 131 9.40 11.18 -7.54
N ARG A 132 9.36 10.62 -8.75
CA ARG A 132 8.17 9.98 -9.33
C ARG A 132 8.20 8.45 -9.21
N GLY A 133 7.97 7.91 -8.02
CA GLY A 133 7.90 6.46 -7.81
C GLY A 133 7.48 6.11 -6.38
N ALA A 134 7.16 4.85 -6.09
CA ALA A 134 6.50 4.39 -4.85
C ALA A 134 6.94 5.05 -3.51
N HIS A 135 8.20 5.47 -3.38
CA HIS A 135 8.65 6.21 -2.19
C HIS A 135 7.98 7.57 -2.00
N CYS A 136 7.54 8.26 -3.06
CA CYS A 136 6.82 9.53 -2.93
C CYS A 136 5.46 9.34 -2.25
N LEU A 137 4.74 8.27 -2.56
CA LEU A 137 3.46 7.95 -1.90
C LEU A 137 3.66 7.65 -0.42
N ARG A 138 4.76 6.99 -0.06
CA ARG A 138 5.15 6.79 1.34
C ARG A 138 5.45 8.12 2.05
N HIS A 139 6.09 9.07 1.38
CA HIS A 139 6.32 10.40 1.94
C HIS A 139 5.02 11.17 2.11
N ALA A 140 4.11 11.10 1.13
CA ALA A 140 2.79 11.70 1.21
C ALA A 140 1.98 11.12 2.39
N ASN A 141 1.98 9.80 2.57
CA ASN A 141 1.37 9.14 3.73
C ASN A 141 1.97 9.64 5.06
N ALA A 142 3.30 9.69 5.17
CA ALA A 142 3.98 10.18 6.37
C ALA A 142 3.61 11.65 6.68
N ARG A 143 3.51 12.48 5.65
CA ARG A 143 3.12 13.89 5.78
C ARG A 143 1.66 14.02 6.19
N HIS A 144 0.77 13.26 5.58
CA HIS A 144 -0.65 13.26 5.90
C HIS A 144 -0.91 12.83 7.35
N LEU A 145 -0.24 11.79 7.84
CA LEU A 145 -0.30 11.41 9.26
C LEU A 145 0.22 12.51 10.19
N LEU A 146 1.30 13.21 9.78
CA LEU A 146 1.82 14.33 10.56
C LEU A 146 0.81 15.50 10.62
N ASP A 147 0.18 15.83 9.49
CA ASP A 147 -0.82 16.89 9.39
C ASP A 147 -2.11 16.51 10.16
N ALA A 148 -2.42 15.22 10.28
CA ALA A 148 -3.48 14.67 11.13
C ALA A 148 -3.12 14.66 12.65
N GLY A 149 -1.94 15.15 13.03
CA GLY A 149 -1.54 15.34 14.43
C GLY A 149 -0.84 14.16 15.10
N PHE A 150 -0.46 13.12 14.33
CA PHE A 150 0.24 11.96 14.88
C PHE A 150 1.67 12.33 15.29
N ALA A 151 2.15 11.74 16.39
CA ALA A 151 3.53 11.94 16.82
C ALA A 151 4.52 11.26 15.86
N LEU A 152 5.70 11.85 15.67
CA LEU A 152 6.76 11.31 14.80
C LEU A 152 7.14 9.86 15.12
N LYS A 153 7.04 9.47 16.40
CA LYS A 153 7.28 8.10 16.84
C LYS A 153 6.21 7.14 16.31
N GLU A 154 4.94 7.54 16.33
CA GLU A 154 3.80 6.74 15.84
C GLU A 154 3.87 6.59 14.32
N ILE A 155 4.25 7.65 13.61
CA ILE A 155 4.50 7.65 12.16
C ILE A 155 5.70 6.74 11.85
N GLY A 156 6.79 6.85 12.62
CA GLY A 156 7.96 5.97 12.49
C GLY A 156 7.62 4.49 12.69
N ASP A 157 6.81 4.19 13.71
CA ASP A 157 6.29 2.86 13.99
C ASP A 157 5.38 2.37 12.85
N HIS A 158 4.45 3.19 12.35
CA HIS A 158 3.57 2.89 11.22
C HIS A 158 4.36 2.47 9.98
N LEU A 159 5.37 3.28 9.65
CA LEU A 159 6.26 3.10 8.53
C LEU A 159 7.27 1.96 8.77
N GLY A 160 7.36 1.44 9.99
CA GLY A 160 8.30 0.43 10.48
C GLY A 160 9.76 0.84 10.29
N HIS A 161 10.09 2.05 10.76
CA HIS A 161 11.44 2.47 11.06
C HIS A 161 11.85 1.83 12.39
N ARG A 162 12.89 0.98 12.37
CA ARG A 162 13.38 0.31 13.57
C ARG A 162 14.29 1.24 14.39
N SER A 163 14.05 1.32 15.69
CA SER A 163 15.05 0.91 16.67
C SER A 163 14.88 -0.60 16.94
N ALA A 164 15.92 -1.29 17.41
CA ALA A 164 15.98 -2.76 17.46
C ALA A 164 14.97 -3.47 18.41
N SER A 165 14.12 -2.74 19.11
CA SER A 165 13.26 -3.26 20.19
C SER A 165 11.76 -3.31 19.87
N SER A 166 11.31 -3.00 18.65
CA SER A 166 9.88 -2.95 18.33
C SER A 166 9.38 -4.20 17.61
N THR A 167 9.17 -5.29 18.35
CA THR A 167 8.03 -6.19 18.06
C THR A 167 6.77 -5.46 18.54
N ARG A 168 6.45 -4.33 17.89
CA ARG A 168 5.25 -3.56 18.24
C ARG A 168 4.10 -4.13 17.45
N THR A 169 3.23 -4.84 18.15
CA THR A 169 1.83 -4.98 17.80
C THR A 169 1.28 -3.59 17.52
N TYR A 170 1.23 -3.15 16.26
CA TYR A 170 0.52 -1.94 15.85
C TYR A 170 -1.01 -2.10 16.05
N ALA A 171 -1.45 -3.29 16.48
CA ALA A 171 -2.83 -3.65 16.74
C ALA A 171 -3.43 -3.10 18.04
N LYS A 172 -2.73 -2.27 18.83
CA LYS A 172 -3.33 -1.68 20.05
C LYS A 172 -3.34 -0.16 20.12
N VAL A 173 -2.41 0.53 19.46
CA VAL A 173 -2.21 1.96 19.77
C VAL A 173 -2.90 2.90 18.79
N ASP A 174 -3.19 2.51 17.54
CA ASP A 174 -4.07 3.37 16.74
C ASP A 174 -4.82 2.69 15.57
N LEU A 175 -5.54 1.62 15.86
CA LEU A 175 -6.52 1.05 14.91
C LEU A 175 -7.57 2.08 14.49
N THR A 176 -7.96 2.95 15.43
CA THR A 176 -9.03 3.93 15.25
C THR A 176 -8.59 5.09 14.37
N GLY A 177 -7.40 5.67 14.60
CA GLY A 177 -6.83 6.74 13.79
C GLY A 177 -6.37 6.27 12.42
N LEU A 178 -5.85 5.04 12.28
CA LEU A 178 -5.53 4.48 10.96
C LEU A 178 -6.78 4.20 10.12
N ARG A 179 -7.83 3.62 10.75
CA ARG A 179 -9.14 3.44 10.09
C ARG A 179 -9.75 4.80 9.75
N ARG A 180 -9.71 5.76 10.68
CA ARG A 180 -10.24 7.11 10.48
C ARG A 180 -9.56 7.81 9.30
N VAL A 181 -8.23 7.78 9.21
CA VAL A 181 -7.49 8.38 8.08
C VAL A 181 -7.74 7.65 6.76
N ALA A 182 -7.81 6.31 6.78
CA ALA A 182 -8.02 5.51 5.57
C ALA A 182 -9.49 5.51 5.06
N GLU A 183 -10.46 5.62 5.97
CA GLU A 183 -11.89 5.59 5.67
C GLU A 183 -12.46 6.99 5.40
N ILE A 184 -11.98 8.04 6.08
CA ILE A 184 -12.49 9.40 5.91
C ILE A 184 -12.14 9.99 4.53
N ASP A 185 -10.98 9.63 3.95
CA ASP A 185 -10.48 10.35 2.75
C ASP A 185 -10.52 9.56 1.43
N LEU A 186 -10.59 8.23 1.47
CA LEU A 186 -10.70 7.39 0.25
C LEU A 186 -12.09 6.76 0.09
N GLY A 187 -12.95 6.86 1.10
CA GLY A 187 -14.32 6.34 1.07
C GLY A 187 -15.23 7.07 0.08
N SER A 188 -14.94 8.33 -0.23
CA SER A 188 -15.65 9.12 -1.26
C SER A 188 -15.18 8.82 -2.70
N LEU A 189 -14.12 8.03 -2.87
CA LEU A 189 -13.51 7.64 -4.16
C LEU A 189 -13.75 6.16 -4.52
N LEU A 190 -14.60 5.49 -3.75
CA LEU A 190 -15.05 4.11 -3.90
C LEU A 190 -16.55 4.07 -4.14
#